data_AF-W7WL63-F1
#
_entry.id   AF-W7WL63-F1
#
_cell.length_a   1.000
_cell.length_b   1.000
_cell.length_c   1.000
_cell.angle_alpha   90.00
_cell.angle_beta   90.00
_cell.angle_gamma   90.00
#
_symmetry.space_group_name_H-M   'P 1'
#
loop_
_entity.id
_entity.type
_entity.pdbx_description
1 polymer ?
#
loop_
_entity_poly.entity_id
_entity_poly.type
_entity_poly.pdbx_seq_one_letter_code
_entity_poly.pdbx_strand_id
1 'polypeptide(L)'
;MVEFGVSVLPQARGRGYGARLFDHAVMHARNRGTETLFIHALSENTAMLKIARNAGAKVVRDGSESEAWLKLPPDTLGSQVEEMVETYAAEVNHRLKRHALQLEHWFDAVNEVRARFAKGLVVASE
;
A
#
# COMPACT_ATOMS: atom_id res chain seq x y z
N MET A 1 -18.19 17.39 6.23
CA MET A 1 -16.76 17.71 6.44
C MET A 1 -16.34 17.06 7.74
N VAL A 2 -15.12 16.54 7.81
CA VAL A 2 -14.52 16.04 9.05
C VAL A 2 -13.15 16.65 9.25
N GLU A 3 -12.76 16.83 10.51
CA GLU A 3 -11.45 17.37 10.87
C GLU A 3 -10.47 16.24 11.20
N PHE A 4 -9.22 16.40 10.77
CA PHE A 4 -8.13 15.47 11.07
C PHE A 4 -7.08 16.10 11.97
N GLY A 5 -6.80 15.41 13.08
CA GLY A 5 -5.67 15.67 13.95
C GLY A 5 -4.94 14.37 14.27
N VAL A 6 -3.61 14.43 14.34
CA VAL A 6 -2.78 13.26 14.69
C VAL A 6 -1.56 13.68 15.49
N SER A 7 -1.07 12.76 16.31
CA SER A 7 0.20 12.88 17.01
C SER A 7 0.96 11.56 16.93
N VAL A 8 2.28 11.66 16.82
CA VAL A 8 3.18 10.51 16.81
C VAL A 8 4.16 10.65 17.96
N LEU A 9 4.33 9.57 18.73
CA LEU A 9 5.29 9.49 19.83
C LEU A 9 6.68 9.92 19.36
N PRO A 10 7.46 10.68 20.15
CA PRO A 10 8.76 11.21 19.75
C PRO A 10 9.71 10.16 19.14
N GLN A 11 9.82 9.00 19.78
CA GLN A 11 10.64 7.86 19.34
C GLN A 11 10.22 7.21 18.01
N ALA A 12 9.01 7.50 17.55
CA ALA A 12 8.42 6.94 16.33
C ALA A 12 8.36 7.97 15.18
N ARG A 13 8.77 9.23 15.40
CA ARG A 13 8.79 10.28 14.37
C ARG A 13 9.85 9.99 13.30
N GLY A 14 9.70 10.60 12.13
CA GLY A 14 10.62 10.41 10.99
C GLY A 14 10.50 9.06 10.27
N ARG A 15 9.58 8.18 10.71
CA ARG A 15 9.37 6.83 10.14
C ARG A 15 8.14 6.71 9.23
N GLY A 16 7.51 7.84 8.86
CA GLY A 16 6.33 7.87 7.99
C GLY A 16 4.99 7.56 8.67
N TYR A 17 4.94 7.30 9.98
CA TYR A 17 3.67 6.98 10.66
C TYR A 17 2.61 8.07 10.59
N GLY A 18 2.99 9.35 10.58
CA GLY A 18 2.03 10.44 10.41
C GLY A 18 1.28 10.37 9.08
N ALA A 19 1.98 10.01 7.99
CA ALA A 19 1.37 9.83 6.68
C ALA A 19 0.45 8.60 6.66
N ARG A 20 0.89 7.47 7.24
CA ARG A 20 0.04 6.26 7.33
C ARG A 20 -1.25 6.49 8.13
N LEU A 21 -1.16 7.24 9.23
CA LEU A 21 -2.33 7.60 10.04
C LEU A 21 -3.26 8.55 9.29
N PHE A 22 -2.70 9.47 8.50
CA PHE A 22 -3.47 10.34 7.61
C PHE A 22 -4.21 9.55 6.52
N ASP A 23 -3.53 8.64 5.83
CA ASP A 23 -4.14 7.79 4.79
C ASP A 23 -5.28 6.94 5.37
N HIS A 24 -5.07 6.38 6.56
CA HIS A 24 -6.10 5.63 7.27
C HIS A 24 -7.32 6.50 7.62
N ALA A 25 -7.10 7.75 8.06
CA ALA A 25 -8.19 8.68 8.35
C ALA A 25 -8.93 9.12 7.07
N VAL A 26 -8.23 9.30 5.95
CA VAL A 26 -8.81 9.58 4.64
C VAL A 26 -9.74 8.44 4.22
N MET A 27 -9.27 7.19 4.28
CA MET A 27 -10.09 6.02 3.97
C MET A 27 -11.32 5.94 4.87
N HIS A 28 -11.16 6.12 6.19
CA HIS A 28 -12.29 6.09 7.12
C HIS A 28 -13.30 7.22 6.87
N ALA A 29 -12.82 8.41 6.50
CA ALA A 29 -13.68 9.54 6.14
C ALA A 29 -14.47 9.24 4.85
N ARG A 30 -13.83 8.63 3.85
CA ARG A 30 -14.47 8.21 2.59
C ARG A 30 -15.56 7.18 2.82
N ASN A 31 -15.27 6.12 3.58
CA ASN A 31 -16.22 5.06 3.92
C ASN A 31 -17.45 5.59 4.69
N ARG A 32 -17.35 6.78 5.30
CA ARG A 32 -18.46 7.47 5.97
C ARG A 32 -19.18 8.49 5.09
N GLY A 33 -18.90 8.49 3.79
CA GLY A 33 -19.49 9.42 2.82
C GLY A 33 -19.02 10.87 3.01
N THR A 34 -17.86 11.10 3.63
CA THR A 34 -17.34 12.46 3.77
C THR A 34 -16.61 12.89 2.51
N GLU A 35 -16.99 14.05 1.97
CA GLU A 35 -16.41 14.61 0.74
C GLU A 35 -15.21 15.53 0.98
N THR A 36 -14.96 15.93 2.22
CA THR A 36 -13.93 16.93 2.54
C THR A 36 -13.31 16.66 3.91
N LEU A 37 -11.98 16.51 3.91
CA LEU A 37 -11.15 16.47 5.10
C LEU A 37 -10.53 17.85 5.33
N PHE A 38 -10.68 18.36 6.56
CA PHE A 38 -10.12 19.63 7.01
C PHE A 38 -8.99 19.39 8.00
N ILE A 39 -7.94 20.20 7.91
CA ILE A 39 -6.78 20.14 8.81
C ILE A 39 -6.50 21.56 9.27
N HIS A 40 -6.55 21.78 10.58
CA HIS A 40 -6.04 22.97 11.22
C HIS A 40 -4.65 22.67 11.80
N ALA A 41 -3.65 23.46 11.47
CA ALA A 41 -2.30 23.28 11.98
C ALA A 41 -1.56 24.61 12.15
N LEU A 42 -0.65 24.68 13.12
CA LEU A 42 0.33 25.77 13.17
C LEU A 42 1.16 25.79 11.87
N SER A 43 1.47 26.99 11.38
CA SER A 43 2.33 27.23 10.21
C SER A 43 3.70 26.55 10.33
N GLU A 44 4.16 26.34 11.56
CA GLU A 44 5.44 25.69 11.90
C GLU A 44 5.38 24.16 11.85
N ASN A 45 4.18 23.57 11.79
CA ASN A 45 3.98 22.13 11.68
C ASN A 45 4.28 21.63 10.26
N THR A 46 5.55 21.71 9.88
CA THR A 46 6.05 21.35 8.55
C THR A 46 5.73 19.90 8.19
N ALA A 47 5.69 18.99 9.17
CA ALA A 47 5.34 17.60 8.95
C ALA A 47 3.88 17.42 8.50
N MET A 48 2.92 17.99 9.23
CA MET A 48 1.50 17.93 8.85
C MET A 48 1.27 18.64 7.51
N LEU A 49 1.83 19.85 7.34
CA LEU A 49 1.64 20.61 6.11
C LEU A 49 2.26 19.91 4.88
N LYS A 50 3.35 19.16 5.06
CA LYS A 50 3.92 18.33 4.00
C LYS A 50 3.00 17.17 3.63
N ILE A 51 2.42 16.48 4.62
CA ILE A 51 1.44 15.40 4.38
C ILE A 51 0.24 15.96 3.60
N ALA A 52 -0.35 17.06 4.07
CA ALA A 52 -1.50 17.70 3.44
C ALA A 52 -1.21 18.10 1.98
N ARG A 53 -0.09 18.77 1.71
CA ARG A 53 0.30 19.16 0.34
C ARG A 53 0.54 17.95 -0.56
N ASN A 54 1.20 16.92 -0.06
CA ASN A 54 1.45 15.69 -0.81
C ASN A 54 0.15 14.97 -1.19
N ALA A 55 -0.88 15.07 -0.34
CA ALA A 55 -2.21 14.55 -0.61
C ALA A 55 -3.04 15.44 -1.57
N GLY A 56 -2.50 16.58 -2.02
CA GLY A 56 -3.20 17.52 -2.90
C GLY A 56 -4.15 18.47 -2.18
N ALA A 57 -4.02 18.63 -0.85
CA ALA A 57 -4.84 19.57 -0.11
C ALA A 57 -4.51 21.02 -0.51
N LYS A 58 -5.55 21.86 -0.63
CA LYS A 58 -5.39 23.31 -0.75
C LYS A 58 -5.01 23.88 0.61
N VAL A 59 -3.77 24.32 0.76
CA VAL A 59 -3.26 24.94 2.00
C VAL A 59 -3.39 26.45 1.91
N VAL A 60 -4.06 27.06 2.88
CA VAL A 60 -4.16 28.52 3.07
C VAL A 60 -3.41 28.85 4.36
N ARG A 61 -2.49 29.80 4.29
CA ARG A 61 -1.71 30.24 5.45
C ARG A 61 -2.25 31.57 5.95
N ASP A 62 -2.50 31.66 7.25
CA ASP A 62 -2.88 32.89 7.93
C ASP A 62 -1.98 33.10 9.16
N GLY A 63 -0.98 33.96 9.03
CA GLY A 63 -0.02 34.26 10.09
C GLY A 63 0.68 33.02 10.68
N SER A 64 0.40 32.74 11.95
CA SER A 64 0.95 31.62 12.72
C SER A 64 0.22 30.30 12.48
N GLU A 65 -0.93 30.32 11.81
CA GLU A 65 -1.78 29.17 11.57
C GLU A 65 -1.87 28.86 10.07
N SER A 66 -2.36 27.67 9.76
CA SER A 66 -2.52 27.16 8.41
C SER A 66 -3.69 26.20 8.38
N GLU A 67 -4.54 26.40 7.39
CA GLU A 67 -5.67 25.54 7.10
C GLU A 67 -5.40 24.74 5.83
N ALA A 68 -5.74 23.46 5.83
CA ALA A 68 -5.66 22.63 4.64
C ALA A 68 -6.99 21.92 4.36
N TRP A 69 -7.41 21.99 3.11
CA TRP A 69 -8.67 21.45 2.63
C TRP A 69 -8.40 20.38 1.58
N LEU A 70 -8.72 19.13 1.89
CA LEU A 70 -8.60 18.01 0.96
C LEU A 70 -9.99 17.56 0.50
N LYS A 71 -10.22 17.61 -0.82
CA LYS A 71 -11.40 16.98 -1.42
C LYS A 71 -11.17 15.48 -1.52
N LEU A 72 -12.09 14.73 -0.94
CA LEU A 72 -12.07 13.28 -0.98
C LEU A 72 -12.85 12.83 -2.21
N PRO A 73 -12.27 11.99 -3.09
CA PRO A 73 -13.01 11.47 -4.22
C PRO A 73 -14.19 10.63 -3.69
N PRO A 74 -15.36 10.70 -4.34
CA PRO A 74 -16.50 9.87 -3.96
C PRO A 74 -16.12 8.39 -4.03
N ASP A 75 -16.74 7.58 -3.18
CA ASP A 75 -16.69 6.11 -3.27
C ASP A 75 -17.28 5.68 -4.61
N THR A 76 -16.44 5.67 -5.63
CA THR A 76 -16.65 4.81 -6.79
C THR A 76 -16.31 3.41 -6.32
N LEU A 77 -17.16 2.44 -6.66
CA LEU A 77 -17.27 1.06 -6.18
C LEU A 77 -15.96 0.23 -6.09
N GLY A 78 -14.80 0.80 -6.44
CA GLY A 78 -13.47 0.21 -6.26
C GLY A 78 -12.87 0.32 -4.86
N SER A 79 -13.31 1.22 -3.98
CA SER A 79 -12.76 1.33 -2.60
C SER A 79 -13.08 0.11 -1.72
N GLN A 80 -14.27 -0.47 -1.88
CA GLN A 80 -14.65 -1.73 -1.24
C GLN A 80 -13.86 -2.94 -1.79
N VAL A 81 -13.41 -2.87 -3.04
CA VAL A 81 -12.56 -3.90 -3.67
C VAL A 81 -11.12 -3.76 -3.21
N GLU A 82 -10.62 -2.54 -2.94
CA GLU A 82 -9.27 -2.30 -2.42
C GLU A 82 -9.11 -2.85 -0.98
N GLU A 83 -10.14 -2.71 -0.13
CA GLU A 83 -10.16 -3.32 1.22
C GLU A 83 -10.27 -4.87 1.17
N MET A 84 -11.02 -5.40 0.20
CA MET A 84 -11.04 -6.86 -0.08
C MET A 84 -9.71 -7.37 -0.65
N VAL A 85 -9.03 -6.59 -1.50
CA VAL A 85 -7.77 -6.96 -2.14
C VAL A 85 -6.60 -6.83 -1.16
N GLU A 86 -6.57 -5.88 -0.21
CA GLU A 86 -5.55 -5.88 0.85
C GLU A 86 -5.69 -7.09 1.78
N THR A 87 -6.92 -7.53 2.06
CA THR A 87 -7.18 -8.73 2.87
C THR A 87 -6.89 -10.03 2.10
N TYR A 88 -7.17 -10.08 0.78
CA TYR A 88 -6.84 -11.24 -0.07
C TYR A 88 -5.38 -11.30 -0.54
N ALA A 89 -4.68 -10.16 -0.67
CA ALA A 89 -3.29 -10.12 -1.11
C ALA A 89 -2.34 -10.70 -0.05
N ALA A 90 -2.65 -10.53 1.24
CA ALA A 90 -1.89 -11.16 2.32
C ALA A 90 -1.96 -12.70 2.26
N GLU A 91 -3.12 -13.26 1.89
CA GLU A 91 -3.32 -14.71 1.81
C GLU A 91 -2.83 -15.32 0.48
N VAL A 92 -3.01 -14.61 -0.63
CA VAL A 92 -2.59 -15.06 -1.98
C VAL A 92 -1.07 -14.98 -2.14
N ASN A 93 -0.42 -13.93 -1.63
CA ASN A 93 1.04 -13.79 -1.70
C ASN A 93 1.77 -14.89 -0.90
N HIS A 94 1.16 -15.37 0.19
CA HIS A 94 1.76 -16.43 1.00
C HIS A 94 1.63 -17.84 0.36
N ARG A 95 0.58 -18.08 -0.45
CA ARG A 95 0.43 -19.32 -1.22
C ARG A 95 1.29 -19.33 -2.49
N LEU A 96 1.36 -18.21 -3.22
CA LEU A 96 2.21 -18.09 -4.42
C LEU A 96 3.70 -18.31 -4.10
N LYS A 97 4.19 -17.76 -2.98
CA LYS A 97 5.59 -17.96 -2.55
C LYS A 97 5.96 -19.43 -2.26
N ARG A 98 5.00 -20.29 -1.89
CA ARG A 98 5.28 -21.71 -1.65
C ARG A 98 5.27 -22.56 -2.92
N HIS A 99 4.47 -22.17 -3.92
CA HIS A 99 4.42 -22.88 -5.21
C HIS A 99 5.58 -22.50 -6.15
N ALA A 100 6.17 -21.32 -6.00
CA ALA A 100 7.33 -20.92 -6.81
C ALA A 100 8.57 -21.80 -6.57
N LEU A 101 8.82 -22.21 -5.31
CA LEU A 101 9.96 -23.07 -4.95
C LEU A 101 9.76 -24.56 -5.31
N GLN A 102 8.51 -25.00 -5.52
CA GLN A 102 8.23 -26.39 -5.93
C GLN A 102 8.32 -26.59 -7.45
N LEU A 103 8.12 -25.54 -8.25
CA LEU A 103 8.19 -25.63 -9.70
C LEU A 103 9.62 -25.81 -10.21
N GLU A 104 10.62 -25.15 -9.61
CA GLU A 104 12.03 -25.32 -9.98
C GLU A 104 12.48 -26.78 -9.85
N HIS A 105 12.09 -27.45 -8.76
CA HIS A 105 12.49 -28.85 -8.52
C HIS A 105 11.80 -29.84 -9.47
N TRP A 106 10.59 -29.52 -9.95
CA TRP A 106 9.89 -30.37 -10.93
C TRP A 106 10.48 -30.24 -12.34
N PHE A 107 10.90 -29.03 -12.72
CA PHE A 107 11.59 -28.81 -14.00
C PHE A 107 12.95 -29.51 -14.05
N ASP A 108 13.71 -29.50 -12.95
CA ASP A 108 14.97 -30.22 -12.87
C ASP A 108 14.79 -31.74 -12.96
N ALA A 109 13.76 -32.29 -12.30
CA ALA A 109 13.44 -33.71 -12.36
C ALA A 109 13.05 -34.16 -13.78
N VAL A 110 12.25 -33.35 -14.50
CA VAL A 110 11.86 -33.65 -15.90
C VAL A 110 13.05 -33.54 -16.85
N ASN A 111 13.92 -32.56 -16.66
CA ASN A 111 15.14 -32.41 -17.46
C ASN A 111 16.13 -33.55 -17.23
N GLU A 112 16.29 -34.04 -15.99
CA GLU A 112 17.17 -35.17 -15.69
C GLU A 112 16.66 -36.47 -16.33
N VAL A 113 15.35 -36.73 -16.29
CA VAL A 113 14.74 -37.89 -16.95
C VAL A 113 14.93 -37.81 -18.47
N ARG A 114 14.72 -36.64 -19.07
CA ARG A 114 14.92 -36.44 -20.52
C ARG A 114 16.39 -36.62 -20.92
N ALA A 115 17.33 -36.16 -20.11
CA ALA A 115 18.76 -36.36 -20.33
C ALA A 115 19.16 -37.84 -20.23
N ARG A 116 18.57 -38.61 -19.30
CA ARG A 116 18.78 -40.06 -19.18
C ARG A 116 18.25 -40.82 -20.39
N PHE A 117 17.07 -40.48 -20.91
CA PHE A 117 16.54 -41.09 -22.12
C PHE A 117 17.37 -40.74 -23.36
N ALA A 118 17.85 -39.50 -23.48
CA ALA A 118 18.75 -39.10 -24.56
C ALA A 118 20.09 -39.86 -24.49
N LYS A 119 20.64 -40.09 -23.29
CA LYS A 119 21.86 -40.90 -23.11
C LYS A 119 21.64 -42.39 -23.39
N GLY A 120 20.46 -42.93 -23.03
CA GLY A 120 20.09 -44.33 -23.30
C GLY A 120 19.88 -44.62 -24.79
N LEU A 121 19.44 -43.61 -25.57
CA LEU A 121 19.29 -43.74 -27.02
C LEU A 121 20.62 -43.76 -27.78
N VAL A 122 21.70 -43.23 -27.19
CA VAL A 122 23.04 -43.20 -27.81
C VAL A 122 23.82 -44.51 -27.60
N VAL A 123 23.48 -45.30 -26.58
CA VAL A 123 24.16 -46.58 -26.27
C VAL A 123 23.56 -47.77 -27.05
N ALA A 124 22.38 -47.62 -27.66
CA ALA A 124 21.69 -48.69 -28.38
C ALA A 124 21.97 -48.70 -29.90
N SER A 125 22.96 -47.93 -30.38
CA SER A 125 23.31 -47.83 -31.80
C SER A 125 24.81 -48.05 -32.09
N GLU A 126 25.51 -48.83 -31.25
CA GLU A 126 26.82 -49.42 -31.57
C GLU A 126 26.74 -50.95 -31.67
#